data_AF-A0A934ZRF3-F1
#
_entry.id   AF-A0A934ZRF3-F1
#
_cell.length_a   1.000
_cell.length_b   1.000
_cell.length_c   1.000
_cell.angle_alpha   90.00
_cell.angle_beta   90.00
_cell.angle_gamma   90.00
#
_symmetry.space_group_name_H-M   'P 1'
#
loop_
_entity.id
_entity.type
_entity.pdbx_description
1 polymer ?
#
loop_
_entity_poly.entity_id
_entity_poly.type
_entity_poly.pdbx_seq_one_letter_code
_entity_poly.pdbx_strand_id
1 'polypeptide(L)'
;MGDSGRRFSEAEVDAILKRAVARQEHGQSLSRDELADVLRQLNLDESVLDEAIEEQDAERAVADETAAWMERRRRAVLGHAATFASVMTLLVAINLLVTPHFLWFFWPLFGWGLGLLADWRRYQRGPEPGELASFQRQQAERAARAERKAEKATRKARKREADEAMARASEDLKDAVKVGVAGLLDSVGKALREAADGDERAAPRARREPRSGVRVDVAAAGARRGRRGGPRGAARARRAQGRPPRVTC
;
A
#
# COMPACT_ATOMS: atom_id res chain seq x y z
N MET A 1 -12.45 31.29 51.48
CA MET A 1 -13.86 30.98 51.17
C MET A 1 -13.95 30.67 49.68
N GLY A 2 -14.09 29.38 49.33
CA GLY A 2 -14.23 28.94 47.95
C GLY A 2 -15.64 29.19 47.43
N ASP A 3 -15.73 29.57 46.17
CA ASP A 3 -16.98 29.83 45.44
C ASP A 3 -17.67 28.49 45.09
N SER A 4 -18.25 27.81 46.08
CA SER A 4 -18.86 26.48 45.94
C SER A 4 -20.20 26.49 45.19
N GLY A 5 -20.67 27.66 44.71
CA GLY A 5 -21.92 27.82 43.97
C GLY A 5 -21.74 28.11 42.47
N ARG A 6 -20.51 28.23 41.99
CA ARG A 6 -20.27 28.55 40.57
C ARG A 6 -20.55 27.32 39.71
N ARG A 7 -21.47 27.47 38.76
CA ARG A 7 -21.71 26.48 37.70
C ARG A 7 -20.78 26.78 36.53
N PHE A 8 -20.04 25.79 36.08
CA PHE A 8 -19.15 25.89 34.94
C PHE A 8 -19.85 25.39 33.69
N SER A 9 -19.68 26.11 32.57
CA SER A 9 -20.12 25.60 31.26
C SER A 9 -19.18 24.50 30.77
N GLU A 10 -19.65 23.62 29.91
CA GLU A 10 -18.84 22.54 29.31
C GLU A 10 -17.55 23.08 28.65
N ALA A 11 -17.67 24.16 27.88
CA ALA A 11 -16.53 24.83 27.26
C ALA A 11 -15.54 25.42 28.28
N GLU A 12 -16.04 25.88 29.43
CA GLU A 12 -15.21 26.42 30.51
C GLU A 12 -14.49 25.29 31.27
N VAL A 13 -15.17 24.16 31.47
CA VAL A 13 -14.58 22.94 32.06
C VAL A 13 -13.45 22.43 31.15
N ASP A 14 -13.67 22.29 29.85
CA ASP A 14 -12.62 21.88 28.89
C ASP A 14 -11.42 22.83 28.91
N ALA A 15 -11.67 24.15 28.88
CA ALA A 15 -10.61 25.15 28.92
C ALA A 15 -9.79 25.12 30.22
N ILE A 16 -10.46 24.87 31.36
CA ILE A 16 -9.80 24.73 32.66
C ILE A 16 -8.97 23.44 32.70
N LEU A 17 -9.53 22.30 32.27
CA LEU A 17 -8.81 21.02 32.22
C LEU A 17 -7.58 21.10 31.32
N LYS A 18 -7.71 21.60 30.08
CA LYS A 18 -6.59 21.80 29.16
C LYS A 18 -5.47 22.62 29.79
N ARG A 19 -5.83 23.70 30.49
CA ARG A 19 -4.86 24.59 31.15
C ARG A 19 -4.25 23.98 32.41
N ALA A 20 -4.98 23.12 33.12
CA ALA A 20 -4.47 22.40 34.28
C ALA A 20 -3.46 21.33 33.87
N VAL A 21 -3.79 20.53 32.86
CA VAL A 21 -2.91 19.49 32.30
C VAL A 21 -1.64 20.11 31.70
N ALA A 22 -1.76 21.20 30.94
CA ALA A 22 -0.61 21.90 30.36
C ALA A 22 0.37 22.49 31.41
N ARG A 23 -0.06 22.62 32.68
CA ARG A 23 0.76 23.11 33.79
C ARG A 23 1.41 22.00 34.61
N GLN A 24 0.96 20.75 34.45
CA GLN A 24 1.57 19.61 35.11
C GLN A 24 2.89 19.27 34.40
N GLU A 25 4.00 19.35 35.12
CA GLU A 25 5.35 19.11 34.58
C GLU A 25 5.66 17.63 34.22
N HIS A 26 4.64 16.77 34.09
CA HIS A 26 4.79 15.47 33.45
C HIS A 26 4.97 15.67 31.93
N GLY A 27 6.16 16.16 31.55
CA GLY A 27 6.56 16.46 30.17
C GLY A 27 6.81 15.24 29.29
N GLN A 28 6.21 14.10 29.61
CA GLN A 28 6.22 12.91 28.77
C GLN A 28 4.80 12.71 28.25
N SER A 29 4.66 12.67 26.92
CA SER A 29 3.43 12.26 26.25
C SER A 29 2.98 10.93 26.86
N LEU A 30 1.78 10.90 27.45
CA LEU A 30 1.15 9.67 27.93
C LEU A 30 1.11 8.65 26.79
N SER A 31 1.63 7.46 27.05
CA SER A 31 1.53 6.34 26.13
C SER A 31 0.06 5.87 26.03
N ARG A 32 -0.30 5.24 24.90
CA ARG A 32 -1.63 4.66 24.70
C ARG A 32 -2.02 3.73 25.86
N ASP A 33 -1.05 2.95 26.34
CA ASP A 33 -1.25 1.98 27.41
C ASP A 33 -1.56 2.66 28.76
N GLU A 34 -0.92 3.79 29.07
CA GLU A 34 -1.24 4.58 30.26
C GLU A 34 -2.62 5.23 30.17
N LEU A 35 -3.02 5.67 28.97
CA LEU A 35 -4.34 6.25 28.74
C LEU A 35 -5.45 5.19 28.85
N ALA A 36 -5.21 3.98 28.33
CA ALA A 36 -6.09 2.83 28.49
C ALA A 36 -6.28 2.46 29.98
N ASP A 37 -5.23 2.53 30.79
CA ASP A 37 -5.31 2.27 32.23
C ASP A 37 -6.13 3.33 32.98
N VAL A 38 -6.06 4.61 32.58
CA VAL A 38 -6.91 5.67 33.12
C VAL A 38 -8.39 5.43 32.78
N LEU A 39 -8.69 5.00 31.55
CA LEU A 39 -10.06 4.72 31.13
C LEU A 39 -10.66 3.50 31.80
N ARG A 40 -9.85 2.44 32.00
CA ARG A 40 -10.25 1.28 32.81
C ARG A 40 -10.65 1.69 34.22
N GLN A 41 -9.91 2.60 34.85
CA GLN A 41 -10.26 3.11 36.18
C GLN A 41 -11.57 3.91 36.19
N LEU A 42 -11.87 4.59 35.08
CA LEU A 42 -13.13 5.32 34.88
C LEU A 42 -14.27 4.43 34.36
N ASN A 43 -14.02 3.13 34.18
CA ASN A 43 -14.97 2.15 33.66
C ASN A 43 -15.50 2.49 32.25
N LEU A 44 -14.67 3.15 31.45
CA LEU A 44 -14.96 3.49 30.05
C LEU A 44 -14.41 2.39 29.12
N ASP A 45 -15.11 2.15 28.03
CA ASP A 45 -14.76 1.10 27.07
C ASP A 45 -13.59 1.56 26.16
N GLU A 46 -12.61 0.67 25.94
CA GLU A 46 -11.43 0.94 25.11
C GLU A 46 -11.79 1.27 23.65
N SER A 47 -12.94 0.78 23.15
CA SER A 47 -13.40 1.12 21.79
C SER A 47 -13.69 2.61 21.63
N VAL A 48 -14.17 3.29 22.68
CA VAL A 48 -14.42 4.73 22.67
C VAL A 48 -13.11 5.51 22.65
N LEU A 49 -12.04 4.97 23.25
CA LEU A 49 -10.71 5.56 23.18
C LEU A 49 -10.13 5.51 21.78
N ASP A 50 -10.19 4.33 21.17
CA ASP A 50 -9.66 4.15 19.81
C ASP A 50 -10.44 5.03 18.81
N GLU A 51 -11.76 5.10 18.93
CA GLU A 51 -12.59 5.99 18.10
C GLU A 51 -12.25 7.48 18.31
N ALA A 52 -12.06 7.92 19.56
CA ALA A 52 -11.69 9.30 19.87
C ALA A 52 -10.25 9.66 19.42
N ILE A 53 -9.30 8.73 19.50
CA ILE A 53 -7.93 8.92 18.99
C ILE A 53 -7.97 9.04 17.47
N GLU A 54 -8.71 8.16 16.77
CA GLU A 54 -8.85 8.24 15.32
C GLU A 54 -9.48 9.57 14.88
N GLU A 55 -10.52 10.04 15.58
CA GLU A 55 -11.15 11.33 15.32
C GLU A 55 -10.16 12.49 15.58
N GLN A 56 -9.44 12.47 16.70
CA GLN A 56 -8.47 13.49 17.05
C GLN A 56 -7.27 13.55 16.08
N ASP A 57 -6.78 12.39 15.62
CA ASP A 57 -5.69 12.30 14.66
C ASP A 57 -6.15 12.71 13.26
N ALA A 58 -7.39 12.43 12.89
CA ALA A 58 -8.00 12.97 11.67
C ALA A 58 -8.08 14.50 11.70
N GLU A 59 -8.53 15.09 12.81
CA GLU A 59 -8.55 16.55 12.99
C GLU A 59 -7.15 17.17 12.98
N ARG A 60 -6.18 16.55 13.68
CA ARG A 60 -4.79 17.00 13.70
C ARG A 60 -4.13 16.90 12.33
N ALA A 61 -4.40 15.83 11.58
CA ALA A 61 -3.89 15.70 10.21
C ALA A 61 -4.37 16.86 9.33
N VAL A 62 -5.64 17.27 9.46
CA VAL A 62 -6.16 18.46 8.75
C VAL A 62 -5.48 19.74 9.24
N ALA A 63 -5.30 19.92 10.55
CA ALA A 63 -4.65 21.10 11.13
C ALA A 63 -3.18 21.23 10.70
N ASP A 64 -2.39 20.16 10.82
CA ASP A 64 -0.99 20.10 10.42
C ASP A 64 -0.82 20.34 8.92
N GLU A 65 -1.74 19.83 8.10
CA GLU A 65 -1.75 20.08 6.66
C GLU A 65 -2.02 21.55 6.33
N THR A 66 -2.97 22.19 7.02
CA THR A 66 -3.21 23.64 6.85
C THR A 66 -1.99 24.45 7.26
N ALA A 67 -1.30 24.09 8.35
CA ALA A 67 -0.08 24.75 8.79
C ALA A 67 1.07 24.58 7.78
N ALA A 68 1.27 23.36 7.27
CA ALA A 68 2.28 23.07 6.26
C ALA A 68 1.99 23.79 4.92
N TRP A 69 0.72 23.91 4.54
CA TRP A 69 0.31 24.71 3.37
C TRP A 69 0.64 26.19 3.57
N MET A 70 0.30 26.75 4.73
CA MET A 70 0.59 28.15 5.07
C MET A 70 2.09 28.45 5.01
N GLU A 71 2.93 27.55 5.52
CA GLU A 71 4.37 27.74 5.49
C GLU A 71 4.93 27.72 4.06
N ARG A 72 4.53 26.74 3.24
CA ARG A 72 4.94 26.67 1.83
C ARG A 72 4.52 27.91 1.06
N ARG A 73 3.29 28.39 1.28
CA ARG A 73 2.77 29.58 0.61
C ARG A 73 3.48 30.85 1.07
N ARG A 74 3.76 30.97 2.36
CA ARG A 74 4.55 32.09 2.93
C ARG A 74 5.93 32.18 2.28
N ARG A 75 6.63 31.04 2.14
CA ARG A 75 7.94 31.00 1.47
C ARG A 75 7.85 31.40 -0.01
N ALA A 76 6.80 30.95 -0.71
CA ALA A 76 6.59 31.33 -2.11
C ALA A 76 6.32 32.84 -2.28
N VAL A 77 5.47 33.43 -1.42
CA VAL A 77 5.18 34.88 -1.44
C VAL A 77 6.41 35.69 -1.05
N LEU A 78 7.15 35.27 -0.01
CA LEU A 78 8.40 35.92 0.39
C LEU A 78 9.47 35.86 -0.70
N GLY A 79 9.56 34.74 -1.44
CA GLY A 79 10.48 34.62 -2.57
C GLY A 79 10.19 35.64 -3.67
N HIS A 80 8.93 35.72 -4.11
CA HIS A 80 8.52 36.72 -5.11
C HIS A 80 8.70 38.16 -4.61
N ALA A 81 8.39 38.42 -3.33
CA ALA A 81 8.61 39.71 -2.72
C ALA A 81 10.08 40.10 -2.62
N ALA A 82 10.97 39.15 -2.32
CA ALA A 82 12.42 39.38 -2.29
C ALA A 82 12.95 39.73 -3.69
N THR A 83 12.59 38.96 -4.72
CA THR A 83 12.98 39.27 -6.10
C THR A 83 12.45 40.63 -6.54
N PHE A 84 11.18 40.94 -6.25
CA PHE A 84 10.60 42.24 -6.56
C PHE A 84 11.35 43.37 -5.86
N ALA A 85 11.65 43.25 -4.56
CA ALA A 85 12.39 44.25 -3.81
C ALA A 85 13.81 44.45 -4.37
N SER A 86 14.52 43.38 -4.73
CA SER A 86 15.85 43.46 -5.35
C SER A 86 15.80 44.18 -6.70
N VAL A 87 14.86 43.82 -7.57
CA VAL A 87 14.70 44.45 -8.89
C VAL A 87 14.31 45.92 -8.76
N MET A 88 13.38 46.25 -7.87
CA MET A 88 12.97 47.64 -7.61
C MET A 88 14.12 48.49 -7.06
N THR A 89 14.91 47.94 -6.13
CA THR A 89 16.09 48.64 -5.58
C THR A 89 17.10 48.96 -6.68
N LEU A 90 17.37 47.99 -7.57
CA LEU A 90 18.26 48.19 -8.71
C LEU A 90 17.71 49.24 -9.69
N LEU A 91 16.41 49.19 -10.00
CA LEU A 91 15.74 50.14 -10.88
C LEU A 91 15.79 51.56 -10.34
N VAL A 92 15.53 51.74 -9.04
CA VAL A 92 15.63 53.04 -8.37
C VAL A 92 17.06 53.57 -8.46
N ALA A 93 18.07 52.73 -8.19
CA ALA A 93 19.46 53.12 -8.31
C ALA A 93 19.81 53.57 -9.74
N ILE A 94 19.45 52.78 -10.76
CA ILE A 94 19.68 53.11 -12.18
C ILE A 94 18.97 54.40 -12.55
N ASN A 95 17.71 54.57 -12.13
CA ASN A 95 16.94 55.77 -12.44
C ASN A 95 17.60 57.03 -11.87
N LEU A 96 18.08 56.98 -10.63
CA LEU A 96 18.77 58.10 -9.99
C LEU A 96 20.13 58.40 -10.63
N LEU A 97 20.82 57.39 -11.16
CA LEU A 97 22.11 57.53 -11.83
C LEU A 97 21.99 58.04 -13.27
N VAL A 98 21.01 57.57 -14.04
CA VAL A 98 20.89 57.85 -15.48
C VAL A 98 20.03 59.07 -15.76
N THR A 99 18.88 59.19 -15.10
CA THR A 99 17.88 60.23 -15.37
C THR A 99 17.17 60.65 -14.07
N PRO A 100 17.84 61.41 -13.18
CA PRO A 100 17.23 61.82 -11.91
C PRO A 100 16.02 62.76 -12.09
N HIS A 101 15.92 63.46 -13.23
CA HIS A 101 14.81 64.37 -13.53
C HIS A 101 13.54 63.66 -14.05
N PHE A 102 13.62 62.38 -14.43
CA PHE A 102 12.47 61.60 -14.89
C PHE A 102 12.43 60.23 -14.20
N LEU A 103 11.43 60.04 -13.33
CA LEU A 103 11.28 58.85 -12.51
C LEU A 103 10.53 57.74 -13.27
N TRP A 104 11.22 57.04 -14.18
CA TRP A 104 10.61 55.97 -14.98
C TRP A 104 10.35 54.68 -14.19
N PHE A 105 11.00 54.50 -13.02
CA PHE A 105 10.81 53.31 -12.17
C PHE A 105 9.37 53.10 -11.67
N PHE A 106 8.52 54.15 -11.69
CA PHE A 106 7.10 54.05 -11.34
C PHE A 106 6.30 53.12 -12.27
N TRP A 107 6.68 53.02 -13.55
CA TRP A 107 5.98 52.17 -14.52
C TRP A 107 6.13 50.67 -14.17
N PRO A 108 7.35 50.15 -13.94
CA PRO A 108 7.55 48.80 -13.38
C PRO A 108 6.91 48.60 -12.02
N LEU A 109 6.97 49.60 -11.13
CA LEU A 109 6.38 49.53 -9.79
C LEU A 109 4.86 49.32 -9.85
N PHE A 110 4.15 50.07 -10.70
CA PHE A 110 2.71 49.92 -10.87
C PHE A 110 2.35 48.65 -11.64
N GLY A 111 3.07 48.33 -12.72
CA GLY A 111 2.79 47.15 -13.53
C GLY A 111 2.96 45.84 -12.75
N TRP A 112 4.06 45.70 -12.01
CA TRP A 112 4.36 44.47 -11.28
C TRP A 112 3.88 44.49 -9.83
N GLY A 113 3.80 45.67 -9.18
CA GLY A 113 3.30 45.81 -7.81
C GLY A 113 1.83 45.42 -7.66
N LEU A 114 1.01 45.61 -8.71
CA LEU A 114 -0.37 45.13 -8.73
C LEU A 114 -0.47 43.59 -8.71
N GLY A 115 0.48 42.89 -9.34
CA GLY A 115 0.58 41.43 -9.29
C GLY A 115 0.91 40.93 -7.89
N LEU A 116 1.88 41.57 -7.21
CA LEU A 116 2.21 41.27 -5.82
C LEU A 116 1.02 41.50 -4.87
N LEU A 117 0.25 42.57 -5.09
CA LEU A 117 -0.93 42.85 -4.27
C LEU A 117 -2.02 41.79 -4.44
N ALA A 118 -2.15 41.21 -5.64
CA ALA A 118 -3.06 40.09 -5.90
C ALA A 118 -2.60 38.81 -5.18
N ASP A 119 -1.31 38.52 -5.17
CA ASP A 119 -0.74 37.38 -4.44
C ASP A 119 -0.85 37.55 -2.92
N TRP A 120 -0.58 38.75 -2.42
CA TRP A 120 -0.78 39.11 -1.01
C TRP A 120 -2.24 38.96 -0.57
N ARG A 121 -3.17 39.46 -1.39
CA ARG A 121 -4.61 39.30 -1.14
C ARG A 121 -5.05 37.83 -1.14
N ARG A 122 -4.41 36.99 -1.96
CA ARG A 122 -4.66 35.53 -1.97
C ARG A 122 -4.13 34.87 -0.70
N TYR A 123 -2.95 35.27 -0.22
CA TYR A 123 -2.40 34.79 1.05
C TYR A 123 -3.31 35.09 2.25
N GLN A 124 -3.92 36.28 2.29
CA GLN A 124 -4.83 36.65 3.39
C GLN A 124 -6.15 35.87 3.44
N ARG A 125 -6.63 35.32 2.31
CA ARG A 125 -7.91 34.58 2.26
C ARG A 125 -7.81 33.14 2.75
N GLY A 126 -6.61 32.64 3.02
CA GLY A 126 -6.40 31.25 3.43
C GLY A 126 -6.52 30.25 2.26
N PRO A 127 -6.29 28.97 2.55
CA PRO A 127 -6.35 27.90 1.55
C PRO A 127 -7.78 27.74 1.00
N GLU A 128 -7.88 27.63 -0.32
CA GLU A 128 -9.12 27.28 -1.00
C GLU A 128 -9.56 25.87 -0.55
N PRO A 129 -10.84 25.64 -0.19
CA PRO A 129 -11.33 24.33 0.23
C PRO A 129 -11.12 23.24 -0.84
N GLY A 130 -11.01 23.63 -2.11
CA GLY A 130 -10.65 22.72 -3.20
C GLY A 130 -9.23 22.16 -3.13
N GLU A 131 -8.25 22.91 -2.61
CA GLU A 131 -6.86 22.44 -2.49
C GLU A 131 -6.74 21.38 -1.39
N LEU A 132 -7.34 21.61 -0.22
CA LEU A 132 -7.36 20.66 0.91
C LEU A 132 -7.99 19.31 0.51
N ALA A 133 -9.12 19.35 -0.21
CA ALA A 133 -9.80 18.15 -0.68
C ALA A 133 -8.94 17.31 -1.66
N SER A 134 -8.08 17.94 -2.46
CA SER A 134 -7.19 17.24 -3.38
C SER A 134 -6.07 16.47 -2.65
N PHE A 135 -5.58 17.01 -1.54
CA PHE A 135 -4.57 16.36 -0.70
C PHE A 135 -5.17 15.19 0.09
N GLN A 136 -6.36 15.35 0.66
CA GLN A 136 -7.08 14.25 1.32
C GLN A 136 -7.33 13.08 0.35
N ARG A 137 -7.75 13.38 -0.89
CA ARG A 137 -7.90 12.35 -1.94
C ARG A 137 -6.58 11.66 -2.25
N GLN A 138 -5.48 12.40 -2.28
CA GLN A 138 -4.16 11.83 -2.56
C GLN A 138 -3.65 10.96 -1.40
N GLN A 139 -3.89 11.33 -0.15
CA GLN A 139 -3.61 10.53 1.04
C GLN A 139 -4.41 9.22 1.03
N ALA A 140 -5.73 9.30 0.84
CA ALA A 140 -6.61 8.14 0.74
C ALA A 140 -6.17 7.19 -0.39
N GLU A 141 -5.75 7.74 -1.54
CA GLU A 141 -5.24 6.93 -2.64
C GLU A 141 -3.88 6.27 -2.30
N ARG A 142 -3.00 6.95 -1.55
CA ARG A 142 -1.73 6.37 -1.10
C ARG A 142 -1.94 5.25 -0.08
N ALA A 143 -2.84 5.43 0.88
CA ALA A 143 -3.23 4.40 1.84
C ALA A 143 -3.80 3.17 1.11
N ALA A 144 -4.77 3.37 0.22
CA ALA A 144 -5.33 2.29 -0.61
C ALA A 144 -4.26 1.59 -1.47
N ARG A 145 -3.27 2.33 -1.99
CA ARG A 145 -2.13 1.74 -2.73
C ARG A 145 -1.20 0.95 -1.81
N ALA A 146 -0.98 1.39 -0.58
CA ALA A 146 -0.16 0.69 0.41
C ALA A 146 -0.81 -0.63 0.84
N GLU A 147 -2.11 -0.60 1.14
CA GLU A 147 -2.90 -1.79 1.45
C GLU A 147 -2.89 -2.80 0.29
N ARG A 148 -3.18 -2.35 -0.93
CA ARG A 148 -3.11 -3.21 -2.12
C ARG A 148 -1.72 -3.80 -2.35
N LYS A 149 -0.66 -3.07 -1.99
CA LYS A 149 0.72 -3.59 -2.07
C LYS A 149 0.98 -4.62 -0.97
N ALA A 150 0.51 -4.39 0.25
CA ALA A 150 0.62 -5.33 1.36
C ALA A 150 -0.13 -6.64 1.06
N GLU A 151 -1.37 -6.56 0.59
CA GLU A 151 -2.17 -7.72 0.18
C GLU A 151 -1.50 -8.50 -0.98
N LYS A 152 -0.96 -7.79 -1.97
CA LYS A 152 -0.20 -8.44 -3.06
C LYS A 152 1.08 -9.08 -2.55
N ALA A 153 1.77 -8.46 -1.60
CA ALA A 153 2.99 -9.01 -1.01
C ALA A 153 2.68 -10.30 -0.23
N THR A 154 1.62 -10.32 0.58
CA THR A 154 1.20 -11.52 1.31
C THR A 154 0.73 -12.62 0.38
N ARG A 155 -0.09 -12.31 -0.63
CA ARG A 155 -0.52 -13.28 -1.66
C ARG A 155 0.66 -13.85 -2.44
N LYS A 156 1.66 -13.01 -2.76
CA LYS A 156 2.88 -13.44 -3.46
C LYS A 156 3.75 -14.32 -2.56
N ALA A 157 3.87 -14.01 -1.27
CA ALA A 157 4.57 -14.85 -0.30
C ALA A 157 3.92 -16.23 -0.18
N ARG A 158 2.60 -16.30 0.06
CA ARG A 158 1.85 -17.57 0.10
C ARG A 158 1.98 -18.38 -1.19
N LYS A 159 1.95 -17.72 -2.35
CA LYS A 159 2.14 -18.42 -3.63
C LYS A 159 3.54 -19.02 -3.75
N ARG A 160 4.58 -18.29 -3.35
CA ARG A 160 5.96 -18.80 -3.34
C ARG A 160 6.11 -20.02 -2.43
N GLU A 161 5.54 -19.95 -1.23
CA GLU A 161 5.52 -21.08 -0.29
C GLU A 161 4.82 -22.31 -0.90
N ALA A 162 3.69 -22.11 -1.59
CA ALA A 162 2.97 -23.20 -2.27
C ALA A 162 3.74 -23.77 -3.46
N ASP A 163 4.37 -22.93 -4.28
CA ASP A 163 5.21 -23.34 -5.41
C ASP A 163 6.44 -24.13 -4.90
N GLU A 164 7.06 -23.70 -3.80
CA GLU A 164 8.17 -24.40 -3.13
C GLU A 164 7.74 -25.74 -2.52
N ALA A 165 6.57 -25.79 -1.87
CA ALA A 165 6.02 -27.02 -1.32
C ALA A 165 5.70 -28.05 -2.43
N MET A 166 5.14 -27.60 -3.56
CA MET A 166 4.89 -28.45 -4.73
C MET A 166 6.19 -28.99 -5.34
N ALA A 167 7.24 -28.16 -5.40
CA ALA A 167 8.55 -28.61 -5.89
C ALA A 167 9.15 -29.70 -4.98
N ARG A 168 9.08 -29.53 -3.65
CA ARG A 168 9.53 -30.55 -2.69
C ARG A 168 8.74 -31.84 -2.81
N ALA A 169 7.40 -31.75 -2.84
CA ALA A 169 6.54 -32.93 -2.99
C ALA A 169 6.79 -33.71 -4.29
N SER A 170 7.12 -33.02 -5.38
CA SER A 170 7.54 -33.66 -6.64
C SER A 170 8.83 -34.46 -6.48
N GLU A 171 9.83 -33.91 -5.78
CA GLU A 171 11.09 -34.62 -5.54
C GLU A 171 10.88 -35.82 -4.60
N ASP A 172 10.15 -35.65 -3.50
CA ASP A 172 9.82 -36.73 -2.56
C ASP A 172 9.06 -37.87 -3.25
N LEU A 173 8.14 -37.54 -4.17
CA LEU A 173 7.41 -38.53 -4.97
C LEU A 173 8.35 -39.28 -5.92
N LYS A 174 9.29 -38.59 -6.58
CA LYS A 174 10.28 -39.24 -7.46
C LYS A 174 11.13 -40.24 -6.68
N ASP A 175 11.60 -39.85 -5.49
CA ASP A 175 12.41 -40.71 -4.63
C ASP A 175 11.61 -41.93 -4.15
N ALA A 176 10.38 -41.73 -3.70
CA ALA A 176 9.48 -42.81 -3.28
C ALA A 176 9.19 -43.80 -4.43
N VAL A 177 8.92 -43.28 -5.63
CA VAL A 177 8.69 -44.11 -6.82
C VAL A 177 9.94 -44.91 -7.18
N LYS A 178 11.13 -44.31 -7.14
CA LYS A 178 12.39 -45.00 -7.43
C LYS A 178 12.66 -46.14 -6.46
N VAL A 179 12.46 -45.91 -5.16
CA VAL A 179 12.62 -46.93 -4.12
C VAL A 179 11.57 -48.04 -4.26
N GLY A 180 10.31 -47.67 -4.49
CA GLY A 180 9.21 -48.64 -4.66
C GLY A 180 9.42 -49.54 -5.88
N VAL A 181 9.82 -48.98 -7.03
CA VAL A 181 10.12 -49.74 -8.25
C VAL A 181 11.31 -50.67 -8.03
N ALA A 182 12.39 -50.18 -7.40
CA ALA A 182 13.55 -51.01 -7.10
C ALA A 182 13.19 -52.20 -6.19
N GLY A 183 12.41 -51.98 -5.14
CA GLY A 183 11.97 -53.05 -4.23
C GLY A 183 11.05 -54.08 -4.89
N LEU A 184 10.20 -53.65 -5.83
CA LEU A 184 9.30 -54.54 -6.56
C LEU A 184 10.08 -55.42 -7.55
N LEU A 185 11.05 -54.85 -8.25
CA LEU A 185 11.95 -55.60 -9.13
C LEU A 185 12.81 -56.61 -8.35
N ASP A 186 13.29 -56.26 -7.16
CA ASP A 186 14.04 -57.16 -6.29
C ASP A 186 13.18 -58.35 -5.81
N SER A 187 11.94 -58.10 -5.37
CA SER A 187 11.02 -59.16 -4.97
C SER A 187 10.68 -60.11 -6.12
N VAL A 188 10.45 -59.59 -7.33
CA VAL A 188 10.21 -60.44 -8.51
C VAL A 188 11.45 -61.25 -8.85
N GLY A 189 12.65 -60.65 -8.79
CA GLY A 189 13.91 -61.35 -8.99
C GLY A 189 14.14 -62.47 -7.98
N LYS A 190 13.79 -62.24 -6.71
CA LYS A 190 13.90 -63.25 -5.64
C LYS A 190 12.91 -64.40 -5.85
N ALA A 191 11.65 -64.11 -6.17
CA ALA A 191 10.64 -65.14 -6.42
C ALA A 191 10.99 -66.03 -7.63
N LEU A 192 11.56 -65.45 -8.69
CA LEU A 192 12.05 -66.22 -9.85
C LEU A 192 13.22 -67.14 -9.49
N ARG A 193 14.11 -66.71 -8.57
CA ARG A 193 15.27 -67.49 -8.13
C ARG A 193 14.86 -68.64 -7.20
N GLU A 194 13.92 -68.39 -6.28
CA GLU A 194 13.28 -69.44 -5.46
C GLU A 194 12.55 -70.48 -6.30
N ALA A 195 11.88 -70.06 -7.38
CA ALA A 195 11.23 -70.99 -8.31
C ALA A 195 12.24 -71.83 -9.11
N ALA A 196 13.42 -71.28 -9.42
CA ALA A 196 14.49 -72.01 -10.11
C ALA A 196 15.22 -73.00 -9.18
N ASP A 197 15.47 -72.63 -7.92
CA ASP A 197 16.10 -73.51 -6.94
C ASP A 197 15.16 -74.65 -6.46
N GLY A 198 13.84 -74.44 -6.55
CA GLY A 198 12.82 -75.46 -6.28
C GLY A 198 12.78 -76.60 -7.32
N ASP A 199 13.24 -76.34 -8.55
CA ASP A 199 13.25 -77.31 -9.65
C ASP A 199 14.44 -78.29 -9.55
N GLU A 200 15.49 -77.95 -8.78
CA GLU A 200 16.73 -78.76 -8.69
C GLU A 200 16.67 -79.91 -7.68
N ARG A 201 15.60 -80.01 -6.86
CA ARG A 201 15.38 -81.15 -5.93
C ARG A 201 14.55 -82.31 -6.51
N ALA A 202 14.21 -82.28 -7.80
CA ALA A 202 13.51 -83.36 -8.50
C ALA A 202 14.18 -83.72 -9.84
N ALA A 203 15.30 -84.45 -9.81
CA ALA A 203 15.83 -85.13 -11.01
C ALA A 203 14.90 -86.31 -11.42
N PRO A 204 14.89 -86.84 -12.68
CA PRO A 204 15.95 -86.80 -13.70
C PRO A 204 15.57 -86.67 -15.21
N ARG A 205 16.60 -86.40 -16.02
CA ARG A 205 16.86 -86.73 -17.45
C ARG A 205 15.68 -87.14 -18.37
N ALA A 206 15.48 -86.37 -19.46
CA ALA A 206 15.47 -86.88 -20.86
C ALA A 206 15.31 -85.78 -21.94
N ARG A 207 16.28 -85.75 -22.87
CA ARG A 207 16.21 -85.60 -24.35
C ARG A 207 15.16 -84.67 -25.02
N ARG A 208 15.71 -83.67 -25.77
CA ARG A 208 15.54 -83.33 -27.23
C ARG A 208 14.10 -83.24 -27.81
N GLU A 209 13.64 -82.29 -28.62
CA GLU A 209 14.19 -81.15 -29.41
C GLU A 209 12.95 -80.36 -30.02
N PRO A 210 13.00 -79.52 -31.10
CA PRO A 210 12.56 -78.10 -31.07
C PRO A 210 11.37 -77.71 -31.98
N ARG A 211 10.79 -76.50 -31.82
CA ARG A 211 10.64 -75.44 -32.87
C ARG A 211 9.55 -74.39 -32.62
N SER A 212 9.83 -73.22 -33.22
CA SER A 212 8.97 -72.08 -33.58
C SER A 212 8.64 -71.12 -32.43
N GLY A 213 8.93 -69.82 -32.48
CA GLY A 213 9.29 -68.95 -33.59
C GLY A 213 8.20 -67.91 -33.78
N VAL A 214 8.29 -66.78 -33.07
CA VAL A 214 7.67 -65.52 -33.48
C VAL A 214 8.59 -64.37 -33.03
N ARG A 215 9.21 -63.70 -34.00
CA ARG A 215 9.78 -62.37 -33.84
C ARG A 215 8.64 -61.36 -33.95
N VAL A 216 8.68 -60.32 -33.12
CA VAL A 216 7.96 -59.08 -33.40
C VAL A 216 9.01 -57.97 -33.43
N ASP A 217 9.19 -57.41 -34.62
CA ASP A 217 10.09 -56.30 -34.90
C ASP A 217 9.53 -54.99 -34.36
N VAL A 218 10.43 -54.21 -33.76
CA VAL A 218 10.23 -52.82 -33.35
C VAL A 218 10.44 -51.93 -34.59
N ALA A 219 9.41 -51.18 -34.98
CA ALA A 219 9.53 -50.12 -35.98
C ALA A 219 9.19 -48.76 -35.37
N ALA A 220 10.21 -47.90 -35.31
CA ALA A 220 10.12 -46.49 -34.98
C ALA A 220 9.98 -45.63 -36.25
N ALA A 221 9.13 -44.60 -36.19
CA ALA A 221 9.09 -43.35 -36.96
C ALA A 221 7.62 -42.86 -36.96
N GLY A 222 7.23 -41.60 -36.79
CA GLY A 222 7.92 -40.32 -36.85
C GLY A 222 6.90 -39.28 -37.36
N ALA A 223 6.89 -38.10 -36.73
CA ALA A 223 6.52 -36.79 -37.29
C ALA A 223 5.06 -36.40 -37.67
N ARG A 224 4.60 -35.35 -36.96
CA ARG A 224 4.09 -34.04 -37.44
C ARG A 224 2.62 -33.82 -37.88
N ARG A 225 2.05 -32.80 -37.20
CA ARG A 225 1.27 -31.62 -37.66
C ARG A 225 -0.22 -31.72 -38.04
N GLY A 226 -0.97 -30.73 -37.53
CA GLY A 226 -2.20 -30.14 -38.11
C GLY A 226 -3.35 -30.02 -37.09
N ARG A 227 -3.51 -28.95 -36.31
CA ARG A 227 -4.15 -27.63 -36.59
C ARG A 227 -5.65 -27.71 -36.99
N ARG A 228 -6.47 -26.92 -36.25
CA ARG A 228 -7.89 -26.45 -36.44
C ARG A 228 -8.86 -27.13 -35.46
N GLY A 229 -9.72 -26.44 -34.70
CA GLY A 229 -10.02 -25.01 -34.57
C GLY A 229 -10.88 -24.74 -33.32
N GLY A 230 -10.92 -23.49 -32.85
CA GLY A 230 -11.95 -23.01 -31.90
C GLY A 230 -13.26 -22.68 -32.66
N PRO A 231 -14.11 -21.74 -32.19
CA PRO A 231 -14.32 -21.22 -30.83
C PRO A 231 -15.82 -21.18 -30.45
N ARG A 232 -16.18 -21.23 -29.17
CA ARG A 232 -17.46 -20.74 -28.61
C ARG A 232 -17.17 -20.30 -27.17
N GLY A 233 -17.39 -19.08 -26.69
CA GLY A 233 -18.33 -18.05 -27.10
C GLY A 233 -19.25 -17.78 -25.92
N ALA A 234 -18.95 -16.75 -25.11
CA ALA A 234 -19.94 -16.03 -24.30
C ALA A 234 -19.28 -14.81 -23.65
N ALA A 235 -19.28 -13.71 -24.39
CA ALA A 235 -19.26 -12.37 -23.85
C ALA A 235 -20.71 -11.92 -23.60
N ARG A 236 -20.98 -11.35 -22.43
CA ARG A 236 -22.01 -10.30 -22.21
C ARG A 236 -21.73 -9.67 -20.85
N ALA A 237 -21.14 -8.48 -20.77
CA ALA A 237 -21.64 -7.16 -21.16
C ALA A 237 -22.72 -6.60 -20.23
N ARG A 238 -22.30 -5.54 -19.53
CA ARG A 238 -23.04 -4.31 -19.17
C ARG A 238 -24.17 -4.43 -18.16
N ARG A 239 -24.03 -3.69 -17.06
CA ARG A 239 -24.99 -2.61 -16.72
C ARG A 239 -24.25 -1.44 -16.08
N ALA A 240 -24.20 -0.36 -16.84
CA ALA A 240 -24.05 0.99 -16.35
C ALA A 240 -25.44 1.49 -15.95
N GLN A 241 -25.58 2.02 -14.73
CA GLN A 241 -26.57 3.01 -14.30
C GLN A 241 -25.84 3.80 -13.20
N GLY A 242 -25.53 5.10 -13.30
CA GLY A 242 -26.27 6.17 -13.93
C GLY A 242 -27.22 6.80 -12.91
N ARG A 243 -26.69 7.57 -11.94
CA ARG A 243 -27.47 8.54 -11.16
C ARG A 243 -26.54 9.66 -10.65
N PRO A 244 -26.63 10.86 -11.23
CA PRO A 244 -27.08 12.05 -10.50
C PRO A 244 -28.21 12.76 -11.33
N PRO A 245 -28.86 13.89 -10.92
CA PRO A 245 -28.52 14.89 -9.89
C PRO A 245 -29.74 15.46 -9.07
N ARG A 246 -29.46 16.52 -8.27
CA ARG A 246 -30.29 17.67 -7.79
C ARG A 246 -30.26 17.83 -6.26
N VAL A 247 -29.64 18.84 -5.63
CA VAL A 247 -29.80 20.34 -5.63
C VAL A 247 -30.75 20.82 -4.52
N THR A 248 -30.22 21.67 -3.61
CA THR A 248 -30.83 22.64 -2.65
C THR A 248 -31.72 22.08 -1.51
N CYS A 249 -31.69 22.60 -0.27
CA CYS A 249 -31.41 23.96 0.23
C CYS A 249 -30.25 24.06 1.23
#